data_AF-A0A286H5J1-F1
#
_entry.id   AF-A0A286H5J1-F1
#
_cell.length_a   1.000
_cell.length_b   1.000
_cell.length_c   1.000
_cell.angle_alpha   90.00
_cell.angle_beta   90.00
_cell.angle_gamma   90.00
#
_symmetry.space_group_name_H-M   'P 1'
#
loop_
_entity.id
_entity.type
_entity.pdbx_description
1 polymer ?
#
loop_
_entity_poly.entity_id
_entity_poly.type
_entity_poly.pdbx_seq_one_letter_code
_entity_poly.pdbx_strand_id
1 'polypeptide(L)'
;MVSAESSAMRDVVARVRPVLEEAGFRKRRHTFNRTVEPGLVQTITYRMGPYDPPGLVEIPGLRENLYGLFSVHLGIFIEEAWRLDLGRFGPDGPPVVKDWVNDHDCQLRRLVDNPAGEAINHMWPLDDPGVGPAMVDLLVGDVLAWFDRFGSRTAILAELEAAPTSSYEISGEGPDRLLATRMLLGPGEQQRAQELFDDWVADCLTRLASEPHLSGHLDYLTTFAAHVGLRMHPVEQER
;
A
#
# COMPACT_ATOMS: atom_id res chain seq x y z
N MET A 1 30.51 5.93 -12.27
CA MET A 1 30.63 7.17 -11.49
C MET A 1 29.35 7.31 -10.67
N VAL A 2 29.45 7.58 -9.38
CA VAL A 2 28.28 7.84 -8.51
C VAL A 2 27.87 9.30 -8.70
N SER A 3 26.58 9.59 -8.93
CA SER A 3 26.10 10.97 -8.99
C SER A 3 26.00 11.58 -7.59
N ALA A 4 26.03 12.92 -7.49
CA ALA A 4 25.92 13.62 -6.21
C ALA A 4 24.60 13.27 -5.50
N GLU A 5 23.51 13.16 -6.25
CA GLU A 5 22.17 12.82 -5.79
C GLU A 5 22.13 11.37 -5.26
N SER A 6 22.82 10.44 -5.92
CA SER A 6 22.95 9.06 -5.43
C SER A 6 23.78 8.96 -4.14
N SER A 7 24.73 9.89 -3.93
CA SER A 7 25.44 10.01 -2.66
C SER A 7 24.54 10.58 -1.57
N ALA A 8 23.84 11.68 -1.86
CA ALA A 8 22.93 12.33 -0.92
C ALA A 8 21.81 11.39 -0.44
N MET A 9 21.20 10.61 -1.35
CA MET A 9 20.21 9.60 -0.98
C MET A 9 20.78 8.53 -0.03
N ARG A 10 22.05 8.14 -0.23
CA ARG A 10 22.71 7.21 0.69
C ARG A 10 22.94 7.82 2.06
N ASP A 11 23.23 9.11 2.14
CA ASP A 11 23.44 9.82 3.40
C ASP A 11 22.13 9.94 4.18
N VAL A 12 21.01 10.25 3.51
CA VAL A 12 19.66 10.22 4.12
C VAL A 12 19.36 8.83 4.68
N VAL A 13 19.54 7.79 3.87
CA VAL A 13 19.28 6.40 4.27
C VAL A 13 20.21 5.95 5.41
N ALA A 14 21.46 6.42 5.44
CA ALA A 14 22.41 6.11 6.50
C ALA A 14 21.99 6.72 7.85
N ARG A 15 21.37 7.90 7.83
CA ARG A 15 20.89 8.60 9.06
C ARG A 15 19.70 7.90 9.71
N VAL A 16 18.75 7.43 8.92
CA VAL A 16 17.54 6.75 9.43
C VAL A 16 17.78 5.30 9.83
N ARG A 17 18.82 4.67 9.26
CA ARG A 17 19.10 3.25 9.44
C ARG A 17 19.16 2.80 10.90
N PRO A 18 19.88 3.46 11.83
CA PRO A 18 19.97 3.01 13.22
C PRO A 18 18.59 2.90 13.89
N VAL A 19 17.71 3.90 13.68
CA VAL A 19 16.35 3.92 14.24
C VAL A 19 15.51 2.77 13.69
N LEU A 20 15.62 2.51 12.38
CA LEU A 20 14.88 1.43 11.74
C LEU A 20 15.40 0.05 12.15
N GLU A 21 16.72 -0.13 12.30
CA GLU A 21 17.32 -1.37 12.78
C GLU A 21 16.93 -1.66 14.23
N GLU A 22 16.90 -0.64 15.10
CA GLU A 22 16.40 -0.75 16.47
C GLU A 22 14.91 -1.15 16.51
N ALA A 23 14.11 -0.62 15.58
CA ALA A 23 12.70 -1.01 15.41
C ALA A 23 12.52 -2.39 14.75
N GLY A 24 13.59 -3.12 14.43
CA GLY A 24 13.56 -4.49 13.90
C GLY A 24 13.51 -4.59 12.37
N PHE A 25 13.70 -3.50 11.64
CA PHE A 25 13.78 -3.53 10.18
C PHE A 25 15.15 -4.00 9.71
N ARG A 26 15.14 -4.87 8.69
CA ARG A 26 16.33 -5.25 7.91
C ARG A 26 16.40 -4.37 6.67
N LYS A 27 17.60 -4.12 6.16
CA LYS A 27 17.84 -3.21 5.02
C LYS A 27 18.31 -3.95 3.76
N ARG A 28 17.77 -3.55 2.60
CA ARG A 28 18.29 -3.87 1.26
C ARG A 28 18.20 -2.63 0.38
N ARG A 29 19.35 -2.11 -0.08
CA ARG A 29 19.44 -0.82 -0.80
C ARG A 29 18.75 0.31 -0.02
N HIS A 30 17.73 0.94 -0.59
CA HIS A 30 16.94 2.04 0.00
C HIS A 30 15.58 1.55 0.53
N THR A 31 15.43 0.24 0.71
CA THR A 31 14.21 -0.38 1.25
C THR A 31 14.52 -1.08 2.56
N PHE A 32 13.57 -1.05 3.48
CA PHE A 32 13.63 -1.65 4.79
C PHE A 32 12.41 -2.54 5.00
N ASN A 33 12.61 -3.77 5.49
CA ASN A 33 11.55 -4.73 5.75
C ASN A 33 11.57 -5.20 7.20
N ARG A 34 10.40 -5.25 7.83
CA ARG A 34 10.17 -5.85 9.15
C ARG A 34 9.06 -6.89 9.04
N THR A 35 9.38 -8.13 9.34
CA THR A 35 8.38 -9.20 9.45
C THR A 35 7.80 -9.12 10.86
N VAL A 36 6.50 -8.87 10.98
CA VAL A 36 5.81 -8.80 12.27
C VAL A 36 5.10 -10.12 12.61
N GLU A 37 4.62 -10.82 11.59
CA GLU A 37 4.08 -12.18 11.66
C GLU A 37 4.48 -12.96 10.39
N PRO A 38 4.43 -14.30 10.38
CA PRO A 38 4.56 -15.06 9.13
C PRO A 38 3.59 -14.55 8.05
N GLY A 39 4.11 -14.21 6.88
CA GLY A 39 3.31 -13.65 5.77
C GLY A 39 2.86 -12.18 5.94
N LEU A 40 3.23 -11.50 7.04
CA LEU A 40 2.93 -10.08 7.27
C LEU A 40 4.22 -9.26 7.37
N VAL A 41 4.47 -8.42 6.37
CA VAL A 41 5.72 -7.65 6.25
C VAL A 41 5.43 -6.17 6.09
N GLN A 42 6.05 -5.38 6.94
CA GLN A 42 6.05 -3.92 6.88
C GLN A 42 7.26 -3.45 6.08
N THR A 43 7.06 -2.50 5.18
CA THR A 43 8.08 -2.00 4.25
C THR A 43 8.18 -0.48 4.29
N ILE A 44 9.41 0.03 4.24
CA ILE A 44 9.70 1.46 4.06
C ILE A 44 10.65 1.57 2.87
N THR A 45 10.24 2.28 1.83
CA THR A 45 11.04 2.47 0.62
C THR A 45 11.30 3.95 0.36
N TYR A 46 12.57 4.31 0.22
CA TYR A 46 12.98 5.63 -0.21
C TYR A 46 13.24 5.61 -1.72
N ARG A 47 12.43 6.35 -2.49
CA ARG A 47 12.45 6.37 -3.95
C ARG A 47 12.91 7.73 -4.45
N MET A 48 14.00 7.77 -5.22
CA MET A 48 14.42 8.99 -5.91
C MET A 48 13.49 9.26 -7.10
N GLY A 49 13.31 10.55 -7.43
CA GLY A 49 12.71 10.95 -8.70
C GLY A 49 13.50 10.41 -9.89
N PRO A 50 12.82 10.17 -11.03
CA PRO A 50 13.48 9.68 -12.24
C PRO A 50 14.64 10.58 -12.67
N TYR A 51 15.69 9.97 -13.22
CA TYR A 51 16.77 10.72 -13.85
C TYR A 51 16.28 11.31 -15.17
N ASP A 52 16.34 12.63 -15.29
CA ASP A 52 16.02 13.32 -16.54
C ASP A 52 17.29 13.52 -17.38
N PRO A 53 17.40 12.87 -18.56
CA PRO A 53 18.56 13.04 -19.42
C PRO A 53 18.63 14.46 -20.01
N PRO A 54 19.85 14.94 -20.34
CA PRO A 54 20.02 16.26 -20.95
C PRO A 54 19.16 16.42 -22.22
N GLY A 55 18.46 17.55 -22.32
CA GLY A 55 17.61 17.89 -23.48
C GLY A 55 16.10 17.75 -23.23
N LEU A 56 15.68 17.29 -22.05
CA LEU A 56 14.29 17.43 -21.62
C LEU A 56 13.96 18.90 -21.33
N VAL A 57 12.84 19.38 -21.87
CA VAL A 57 12.30 20.70 -21.51
C VAL A 57 11.43 20.53 -20.27
N GLU A 58 11.78 21.22 -19.20
CA GLU A 58 10.95 21.37 -18.02
C GLU A 58 9.73 22.23 -18.36
N ILE A 59 8.54 21.77 -17.96
CA ILE A 59 7.30 22.51 -18.09
C ILE A 59 6.69 22.59 -16.69
N PRO A 60 6.75 23.76 -16.02
CA PRO A 60 6.17 23.91 -14.69
C PRO A 60 4.71 23.44 -14.63
N GLY A 61 4.36 22.64 -13.62
CA GLY A 61 3.04 22.05 -13.43
C GLY A 61 2.61 20.94 -14.42
N LEU A 62 3.44 20.59 -15.41
CA LEU A 62 3.12 19.54 -16.40
C LEU A 62 4.23 18.49 -16.54
N ARG A 63 5.48 18.91 -16.44
CA ARG A 63 6.68 18.10 -16.60
C ARG A 63 7.82 18.73 -15.80
N GLU A 64 7.74 18.56 -14.50
CA GLU A 64 8.73 19.08 -13.56
C GLU A 64 9.90 18.12 -13.43
N ASN A 65 11.11 18.67 -13.28
CA ASN A 65 12.30 17.89 -13.06
C ASN A 65 12.31 17.36 -11.62
N LEU A 66 12.12 16.05 -11.47
CA LEU A 66 12.09 15.39 -10.16
C LEU A 66 13.48 14.88 -9.73
N TYR A 67 14.51 15.02 -10.59
CA TYR A 67 15.85 14.59 -10.26
C TYR A 67 16.43 15.45 -9.14
N GLY A 68 16.97 14.80 -8.10
CA GLY A 68 17.37 15.47 -6.86
C GLY A 68 16.28 15.49 -5.78
N LEU A 69 15.09 14.97 -6.07
CA LEU A 69 14.02 14.76 -5.08
C LEU A 69 13.91 13.28 -4.69
N PHE A 70 13.33 12.99 -3.52
CA PHE A 70 12.93 11.64 -3.13
C PHE A 70 11.59 11.61 -2.39
N SER A 71 10.93 10.46 -2.41
CA SER A 71 9.72 10.16 -1.63
C SER A 71 9.94 9.00 -0.68
N VAL A 72 9.11 8.93 0.37
CA VAL A 72 9.10 7.82 1.33
C VAL A 72 7.77 7.09 1.24
N HIS A 73 7.81 5.83 0.84
CA HIS A 73 6.64 4.98 0.70
C HIS A 73 6.62 3.96 1.83
N LEU A 74 5.51 3.91 2.55
CA LEU A 74 5.21 2.88 3.54
C LEU A 74 4.32 1.84 2.89
N GLY A 75 4.52 0.58 3.23
CA GLY A 75 3.69 -0.51 2.72
C GLY A 75 3.53 -1.65 3.71
N ILE A 76 2.39 -2.33 3.66
CA ILE A 76 2.13 -3.56 4.40
C ILE A 76 1.74 -4.65 3.41
N PHE A 77 2.57 -5.68 3.35
CA PHE A 77 2.35 -6.89 2.57
C PHE A 77 1.66 -7.93 3.43
N ILE A 78 0.57 -8.47 2.90
CA ILE A 78 -0.27 -9.49 3.52
C ILE A 78 -0.34 -10.65 2.54
N GLU A 79 0.35 -11.75 2.87
CA GLU A 79 0.57 -12.88 1.97
C GLU A 79 -0.72 -13.43 1.38
N GLU A 80 -1.72 -13.71 2.23
CA GLU A 80 -2.99 -14.27 1.79
C GLU A 80 -3.74 -13.33 0.85
N ALA A 81 -3.71 -12.02 1.11
CA ALA A 81 -4.36 -11.04 0.26
C ALA A 81 -3.63 -10.86 -1.07
N TRP A 82 -2.29 -10.86 -1.04
CA TRP A 82 -1.48 -10.86 -2.25
C TRP A 82 -1.75 -12.11 -3.08
N ARG A 83 -1.81 -13.31 -2.49
CA ARG A 83 -2.02 -14.57 -3.21
C ARG A 83 -3.39 -14.66 -3.88
N LEU A 84 -4.42 -14.13 -3.21
CA LEU A 84 -5.83 -14.16 -3.64
C LEU A 84 -6.24 -12.99 -4.54
N ASP A 85 -5.29 -12.13 -4.94
CA ASP A 85 -5.57 -11.09 -5.93
C ASP A 85 -5.76 -11.70 -7.33
N LEU A 86 -6.60 -11.07 -8.16
CA LEU A 86 -6.94 -11.59 -9.48
C LEU A 86 -5.69 -11.63 -10.37
N GLY A 87 -5.51 -12.75 -11.08
CA GLY A 87 -4.36 -12.96 -11.97
C GLY A 87 -3.09 -13.46 -11.27
N ARG A 88 -3.16 -13.81 -9.99
CA ARG A 88 -2.07 -14.48 -9.27
C ARG A 88 -2.37 -15.97 -9.11
N PHE A 89 -2.17 -16.52 -7.91
CA PHE A 89 -2.23 -17.97 -7.70
C PHE A 89 -3.61 -18.48 -7.30
N GLY A 90 -4.45 -17.61 -6.70
CA GLY A 90 -5.78 -18.00 -6.24
C GLY A 90 -5.76 -18.90 -4.99
N PRO A 91 -6.92 -19.43 -4.57
CA PRO A 91 -7.07 -20.18 -3.32
C PRO A 91 -6.27 -21.49 -3.28
N ASP A 92 -6.10 -22.15 -4.42
CA ASP A 92 -5.32 -23.39 -4.56
C ASP A 92 -3.82 -23.14 -4.83
N GLY A 93 -3.42 -21.87 -4.85
CA GLY A 93 -2.05 -21.43 -5.05
C GLY A 93 -1.10 -21.84 -3.93
N PRO A 94 0.20 -22.05 -4.22
CA PRO A 94 1.18 -22.33 -3.16
C PRO A 94 1.29 -21.12 -2.20
N PRO A 95 1.66 -21.36 -0.93
CA PRO A 95 2.04 -20.28 -0.03
C PRO A 95 3.26 -19.52 -0.59
N VAL A 96 3.32 -18.22 -0.32
CA VAL A 96 4.29 -17.32 -0.94
C VAL A 96 5.26 -16.84 0.14
N VAL A 97 6.42 -17.49 0.18
CA VAL A 97 7.54 -17.04 1.01
C VAL A 97 8.42 -16.12 0.18
N LYS A 98 8.22 -14.80 0.32
CA LYS A 98 9.14 -13.82 -0.27
C LYS A 98 10.33 -13.59 0.67
N ASP A 99 11.54 -13.74 0.15
CA ASP A 99 12.77 -13.36 0.86
C ASP A 99 12.83 -11.84 1.12
N TRP A 100 12.26 -11.08 0.19
CA TRP A 100 12.16 -9.64 0.22
C TRP A 100 10.88 -9.14 -0.45
N VAL A 101 10.18 -8.25 0.24
CA VAL A 101 8.97 -7.54 -0.23
C VAL A 101 9.36 -6.14 -0.69
N ASN A 102 8.79 -5.67 -1.80
CA ASN A 102 8.89 -4.28 -2.25
C ASN A 102 7.56 -3.54 -2.04
N ASP A 103 7.57 -2.22 -2.16
CA ASP A 103 6.37 -1.39 -1.99
C ASP A 103 5.22 -1.83 -2.93
N HIS A 104 5.53 -2.16 -4.18
CA HIS A 104 4.55 -2.61 -5.18
C HIS A 104 3.96 -4.01 -4.91
N ASP A 105 4.44 -4.70 -3.88
CA ASP A 105 3.83 -5.94 -3.41
C ASP A 105 2.78 -5.70 -2.33
N CYS A 106 2.76 -4.52 -1.71
CA CYS A 106 1.98 -4.24 -0.51
C CYS A 106 0.51 -3.94 -0.84
N GLN A 107 -0.40 -4.34 0.05
CA GLN A 107 -1.84 -4.12 -0.06
C GLN A 107 -2.28 -2.84 0.65
N LEU A 108 -1.58 -2.43 1.71
CA LEU A 108 -1.77 -1.12 2.33
C LEU A 108 -0.56 -0.29 1.95
N ARG A 109 -0.80 0.95 1.51
CA ARG A 109 0.27 1.86 1.12
C ARG A 109 -0.01 3.25 1.64
N ARG A 110 1.04 3.93 2.10
CA ARG A 110 0.97 5.33 2.48
C ARG A 110 2.21 6.04 1.95
N LEU A 111 1.99 7.15 1.24
CA LEU A 111 3.05 8.10 0.94
C LEU A 111 3.24 8.98 2.18
N VAL A 112 4.48 9.17 2.63
CA VAL A 112 4.75 10.10 3.73
C VAL A 112 4.83 11.50 3.16
N ASP A 113 3.92 12.36 3.62
CA ASP A 113 3.82 13.73 3.17
C ASP A 113 5.04 14.56 3.56
N ASN A 114 5.40 15.52 2.69
CA ASN A 114 6.30 16.60 3.05
C ASN A 114 5.49 17.77 3.64
N PRO A 115 5.53 18.00 4.97
CA PRO A 115 4.73 19.03 5.63
C PRO A 115 5.14 20.45 5.25
N ALA A 116 6.33 20.65 4.65
CA ALA A 116 6.77 21.96 4.17
C ALA A 116 6.07 22.42 2.89
N GLY A 117 5.24 21.58 2.25
CA GLY A 117 4.21 22.00 1.29
C GLY A 117 4.66 22.62 -0.04
N GLU A 118 5.95 22.93 -0.23
CA GLU A 118 6.44 23.62 -1.43
C GLU A 118 7.01 22.71 -2.52
N ALA A 119 7.07 21.39 -2.33
CA ALA A 119 7.52 20.48 -3.36
C ALA A 119 6.32 19.74 -3.97
N ILE A 120 6.03 20.10 -5.22
CA ILE A 120 5.38 19.24 -6.22
C ILE A 120 5.47 17.75 -5.83
N ASN A 121 4.33 17.06 -5.77
CA ASN A 121 4.21 15.61 -5.57
C ASN A 121 4.68 15.05 -4.21
N HIS A 122 4.63 15.80 -3.11
CA HIS A 122 4.96 15.32 -1.75
C HIS A 122 6.42 14.85 -1.57
N MET A 123 7.32 15.25 -2.48
CA MET A 123 8.71 14.83 -2.49
C MET A 123 9.59 15.75 -1.63
N TRP A 124 10.79 15.27 -1.31
CA TRP A 124 11.76 15.92 -0.44
C TRP A 124 13.06 16.22 -1.20
N PRO A 125 13.65 17.41 -1.04
CA PRO A 125 14.92 17.76 -1.68
C PRO A 125 16.10 17.00 -1.05
N LEU A 126 16.96 16.41 -1.88
CA LEU A 126 18.17 15.68 -1.42
C LEU A 126 19.33 16.62 -1.05
N ASP A 127 19.33 17.84 -1.56
CA ASP A 127 20.35 18.86 -1.27
C ASP A 127 20.08 19.66 0.00
N ASP A 128 18.90 19.51 0.61
CA ASP A 128 18.58 20.12 1.91
C ASP A 128 19.26 19.35 3.06
N PRO A 129 20.22 19.98 3.78
CA PRO A 129 20.88 19.34 4.91
C PRO A 129 19.95 19.04 6.09
N GLY A 130 18.79 19.69 6.18
CA GLY A 130 17.76 19.47 7.20
C GLY A 130 16.92 18.22 6.98
N VAL A 131 16.93 17.64 5.78
CA VAL A 131 16.04 16.53 5.43
C VAL A 131 16.35 15.26 6.23
N GLY A 132 17.64 14.97 6.45
CA GLY A 132 18.06 13.77 7.18
C GLY A 132 17.56 13.73 8.63
N PRO A 133 17.80 14.77 9.45
CA PRO A 133 17.22 14.91 10.78
C PRO A 133 15.69 14.91 10.77
N ALA A 134 15.05 15.64 9.87
CA ALA A 134 13.59 15.66 9.77
C ALA A 134 13.00 14.28 9.49
N MET A 135 13.68 13.45 8.68
CA MET A 135 13.28 12.05 8.45
C MET A 135 13.36 11.20 9.72
N VAL A 136 14.35 11.42 10.58
CA VAL A 136 14.44 10.70 11.87
C VAL A 136 13.27 11.07 12.77
N ASP A 137 12.95 12.36 12.90
CA ASP A 137 11.84 12.82 13.72
C ASP A 137 10.49 12.29 13.21
N LEU A 138 10.30 12.30 11.89
CA LEU A 138 9.11 11.75 11.23
C LEU A 138 8.97 10.24 11.44
N LEU A 139 10.09 9.51 11.42
CA LEU A 139 10.09 8.08 11.69
C LEU A 139 9.59 7.77 13.10
N VAL A 140 10.13 8.48 14.10
CA VAL A 140 9.80 8.28 15.51
C VAL A 140 8.39 8.78 15.84
N GLY A 141 7.95 9.90 15.24
CA GLY A 141 6.70 10.55 15.58
C GLY A 141 5.46 9.98 14.86
N ASP A 142 5.57 9.59 13.59
CA ASP A 142 4.42 9.23 12.76
C ASP A 142 4.54 7.85 12.11
N VAL A 143 5.68 7.56 11.47
CA VAL A 143 5.80 6.33 10.66
C VAL A 143 5.70 5.06 11.51
N LEU A 144 6.41 5.01 12.65
CA LEU A 144 6.34 3.84 13.53
C LEU A 144 4.95 3.68 14.16
N ALA A 145 4.31 4.78 14.56
CA ALA A 145 2.94 4.76 15.07
C ALA A 145 1.93 4.25 14.02
N TRP A 146 2.12 4.63 12.75
CA TRP A 146 1.32 4.10 11.65
C TRP A 146 1.50 2.59 11.49
N PHE A 147 2.72 2.08 11.60
CA PHE A 147 2.96 0.63 11.57
C PHE A 147 2.38 -0.11 12.77
N ASP A 148 2.39 0.50 13.95
CA ASP A 148 1.86 -0.12 15.17
C ASP A 148 0.35 -0.30 15.10
N ARG A 149 -0.37 0.66 14.49
CA ARG A 149 -1.81 0.56 14.17
C ARG A 149 -2.13 -0.70 13.34
N PHE A 150 -1.21 -1.13 12.49
CA PHE A 150 -1.33 -2.29 11.62
C PHE A 150 -0.32 -3.41 11.98
N GLY A 151 0.01 -3.52 13.27
CA GLY A 151 1.05 -4.43 13.77
C GLY A 151 0.67 -5.92 13.77
N SER A 152 -0.57 -6.26 13.46
CA SER A 152 -1.06 -7.65 13.40
C SER A 152 -2.21 -7.80 12.41
N ARG A 153 -2.48 -9.04 11.97
CA ARG A 153 -3.67 -9.34 11.14
C ARG A 153 -4.97 -8.92 11.80
N THR A 154 -5.09 -9.17 13.11
CA THR A 154 -6.28 -8.81 13.88
C THR A 154 -6.49 -7.30 13.90
N ALA A 155 -5.42 -6.52 14.12
CA ALA A 155 -5.51 -5.06 14.10
C ALA A 155 -5.90 -4.53 12.70
N ILE A 156 -5.30 -5.07 11.64
CA ILE A 156 -5.64 -4.69 10.26
C ILE A 156 -7.10 -5.01 9.95
N LEU A 157 -7.58 -6.21 10.27
CA LEU A 157 -8.98 -6.58 10.06
C LEU A 157 -9.94 -5.68 10.84
N ALA A 158 -9.62 -5.36 12.10
CA ALA A 158 -10.44 -4.45 12.90
C ALA A 158 -10.55 -3.05 12.27
N GLU A 159 -9.45 -2.52 11.74
CA GLU A 159 -9.43 -1.22 11.05
C GLU A 159 -10.27 -1.24 9.76
N LEU A 160 -10.10 -2.27 8.93
CA LEU A 160 -10.86 -2.43 7.68
C LEU A 160 -12.35 -2.65 7.93
N GLU A 161 -12.71 -3.39 8.98
CA GLU A 161 -14.11 -3.65 9.34
C GLU A 161 -14.78 -2.47 10.04
N ALA A 162 -14.02 -1.60 10.70
CA ALA A 162 -14.53 -0.36 11.29
C ALA A 162 -14.72 0.75 10.24
N ALA A 163 -14.00 0.68 9.11
CA ALA A 163 -14.12 1.65 8.03
C ALA A 163 -15.50 1.58 7.35
N PRO A 164 -15.99 2.70 6.78
CA PRO A 164 -17.18 2.70 5.95
C PRO A 164 -17.10 1.63 4.86
N THR A 165 -18.24 1.01 4.53
CA THR A 165 -18.30 -0.06 3.52
C THR A 165 -17.69 0.36 2.19
N SER A 166 -17.85 1.64 1.81
CA SER A 166 -17.28 2.27 0.61
C SER A 166 -15.90 2.89 0.76
N SER A 167 -15.18 2.60 1.84
CA SER A 167 -13.84 3.13 2.08
C SER A 167 -12.79 2.56 1.13
N TYR A 168 -11.92 3.47 0.67
CA TYR A 168 -10.69 3.18 -0.07
C TYR A 168 -9.46 3.77 0.66
N GLU A 169 -9.67 4.30 1.87
CA GLU A 169 -8.68 5.13 2.57
C GLU A 169 -7.49 4.34 3.10
N ILE A 170 -7.69 3.06 3.46
CA ILE A 170 -6.65 2.26 4.14
C ILE A 170 -5.79 1.51 3.13
N SER A 171 -6.40 0.81 2.18
CA SER A 171 -5.65 0.01 1.21
C SER A 171 -5.04 0.89 0.10
N GLY A 172 -5.68 1.99 -0.27
CA GLY A 172 -5.23 2.94 -1.30
C GLY A 172 -5.24 2.41 -2.74
N GLU A 173 -5.25 1.10 -2.94
CA GLU A 173 -5.25 0.44 -4.26
C GLU A 173 -6.56 -0.30 -4.59
N GLY A 174 -7.49 -0.39 -3.64
CA GLY A 174 -8.79 -1.01 -3.83
C GLY A 174 -9.76 -0.73 -2.69
N PRO A 175 -10.94 -1.34 -2.68
CA PRO A 175 -11.89 -1.20 -1.57
C PRO A 175 -11.36 -1.90 -0.32
N ASP A 176 -11.45 -1.24 0.83
CA ASP A 176 -10.97 -1.78 2.11
C ASP A 176 -11.69 -3.09 2.48
N ARG A 177 -12.99 -3.21 2.15
CA ARG A 177 -13.77 -4.44 2.35
C ARG A 177 -13.28 -5.62 1.53
N LEU A 178 -12.80 -5.38 0.32
CA LEU A 178 -12.27 -6.44 -0.53
C LEU A 178 -10.93 -6.97 0.00
N LEU A 179 -10.10 -6.09 0.56
CA LEU A 179 -8.89 -6.51 1.26
C LEU A 179 -9.24 -7.37 2.49
N ALA A 180 -10.17 -6.92 3.34
CA ALA A 180 -10.62 -7.69 4.50
C ALA A 180 -11.16 -9.07 4.10
N THR A 181 -11.94 -9.12 3.02
CA THR A 181 -12.46 -10.38 2.45
C THR A 181 -11.34 -11.36 2.13
N ARG A 182 -10.28 -10.93 1.42
CA ARG A 182 -9.14 -11.80 1.11
C ARG A 182 -8.37 -12.24 2.36
N MET A 183 -8.22 -11.34 3.33
CA MET A 183 -7.57 -11.66 4.61
C MET A 183 -8.31 -12.73 5.40
N LEU A 184 -9.64 -12.75 5.34
CA LEU A 184 -10.47 -13.78 5.98
C LEU A 184 -10.46 -15.11 5.21
N LEU A 185 -10.41 -15.07 3.89
CA LEU A 185 -10.31 -16.28 3.07
C LEU A 185 -9.00 -17.04 3.29
N GLY A 186 -7.90 -16.33 3.55
CA GLY A 186 -6.58 -16.92 3.84
C GLY A 186 -6.58 -18.03 4.91
N PRO A 187 -7.05 -17.76 6.14
CA PRO A 187 -7.20 -18.75 7.21
C PRO A 187 -8.43 -19.65 7.08
N GLY A 188 -9.27 -19.49 6.04
CA GLY A 188 -10.46 -20.32 5.82
C GLY A 188 -11.74 -19.82 6.50
N GLU A 189 -11.82 -18.54 6.89
CA GLU A 189 -13.00 -17.90 7.50
C GLU A 189 -14.09 -17.60 6.44
N GLN A 190 -14.51 -18.62 5.68
CA GLN A 190 -15.34 -18.49 4.48
C GLN A 190 -16.67 -17.76 4.75
N GLN A 191 -17.32 -18.07 5.87
CA GLN A 191 -18.62 -17.47 6.20
C GLN A 191 -18.48 -15.96 6.45
N ARG A 192 -17.52 -15.57 7.29
CA ARG A 192 -17.30 -14.14 7.60
C ARG A 192 -16.82 -13.37 6.38
N ALA A 193 -16.00 -14.00 5.52
CA ALA A 193 -15.60 -13.43 4.24
C ALA A 193 -16.81 -13.20 3.32
N GLN A 194 -17.74 -14.16 3.26
CA GLN A 194 -18.98 -14.04 2.49
C GLN A 194 -19.85 -12.90 3.00
N GLU A 195 -20.04 -12.78 4.32
CA GLU A 195 -20.83 -11.70 4.93
C GLU A 195 -20.27 -10.32 4.57
N LEU A 196 -18.95 -10.11 4.72
CA LEU A 196 -18.31 -8.85 4.33
C LEU A 196 -18.39 -8.56 2.83
N PHE A 197 -18.29 -9.59 2.00
CA PHE A 197 -18.39 -9.46 0.56
C PHE A 197 -19.81 -9.09 0.13
N ASP A 198 -20.83 -9.72 0.72
CA ASP A 198 -22.24 -9.43 0.45
C ASP A 198 -22.61 -8.01 0.85
N ASP A 199 -22.14 -7.53 2.02
CA ASP A 199 -22.32 -6.15 2.45
C ASP A 199 -21.75 -5.15 1.44
N TRP A 200 -20.56 -5.44 0.90
CA TRP A 200 -19.91 -4.59 -0.10
C TRP A 200 -20.65 -4.59 -1.45
N VAL A 201 -21.08 -5.76 -1.90
CA VAL A 201 -21.87 -5.91 -3.14
C VAL A 201 -23.20 -5.15 -3.00
N ALA A 202 -23.90 -5.28 -1.87
CA ALA A 202 -25.16 -4.58 -1.60
C ALA A 202 -25.01 -3.06 -1.61
N ASP A 203 -23.94 -2.53 -1.00
CA ASP A 203 -23.61 -1.09 -1.06
C ASP A 203 -23.36 -0.63 -2.50
N CYS A 204 -22.57 -1.39 -3.26
CA CYS A 204 -22.29 -1.07 -4.67
C CYS A 204 -23.58 -1.05 -5.51
N LEU A 205 -24.49 -2.01 -5.29
CA LEU A 205 -25.78 -2.07 -5.99
C LEU A 205 -26.69 -0.89 -5.65
N THR A 206 -26.71 -0.47 -4.38
CA THR A 206 -27.50 0.67 -3.92
C THR A 206 -27.03 1.98 -4.57
N ARG A 207 -25.73 2.11 -4.81
CA ARG A 207 -25.13 3.31 -5.42
C ARG A 207 -25.09 3.26 -6.95
N LEU A 208 -25.34 2.11 -7.58
CA LEU A 208 -25.19 1.91 -9.02
C LEU A 208 -25.97 2.93 -9.87
N ALA A 209 -27.18 3.31 -9.43
CA ALA A 209 -28.01 4.27 -10.15
C ALA A 209 -27.37 5.68 -10.20
N SER A 210 -26.74 6.11 -9.11
CA SER A 210 -26.02 7.40 -9.03
C SER A 210 -24.56 7.31 -9.49
N GLU A 211 -23.99 6.11 -9.51
CA GLU A 211 -22.60 5.84 -9.82
C GLU A 211 -22.47 4.73 -10.90
N PRO A 212 -22.79 5.00 -12.18
CA PRO A 212 -22.84 3.97 -13.22
C PRO A 212 -21.51 3.26 -13.49
N HIS A 213 -20.39 3.88 -13.13
CA HIS A 213 -19.06 3.28 -13.24
C HIS A 213 -18.90 2.02 -12.36
N LEU A 214 -19.74 1.85 -11.33
CA LEU A 214 -19.79 0.65 -10.50
C LEU A 214 -20.23 -0.60 -11.25
N SER A 215 -20.84 -0.49 -12.44
CA SER A 215 -21.20 -1.67 -13.25
C SER A 215 -19.98 -2.53 -13.57
N GLY A 216 -18.88 -1.90 -14.01
CA GLY A 216 -17.64 -2.63 -14.30
C GLY A 216 -16.99 -3.19 -13.02
N HIS A 217 -17.19 -2.52 -11.89
CA HIS A 217 -16.73 -3.02 -10.59
C HIS A 217 -17.53 -4.26 -10.14
N LEU A 218 -18.84 -4.28 -10.35
CA LEU A 218 -19.68 -5.46 -10.08
C LEU A 218 -19.30 -6.65 -10.98
N ASP A 219 -18.95 -6.42 -12.24
CA ASP A 219 -18.41 -7.48 -13.13
C ASP A 219 -17.09 -8.04 -12.59
N TYR A 220 -16.21 -7.17 -12.08
CA TYR A 220 -15.00 -7.56 -11.39
C TYR A 220 -15.31 -8.38 -10.12
N LEU A 221 -16.24 -7.94 -9.27
CA LEU A 221 -16.64 -8.66 -8.06
C LEU A 221 -17.25 -10.03 -8.38
N THR A 222 -18.01 -10.16 -9.46
CA THR A 222 -18.52 -11.44 -9.97
C THR A 222 -17.37 -12.40 -10.27
N THR A 223 -16.38 -11.91 -11.03
CA THR A 223 -15.20 -12.69 -11.44
C THR A 223 -14.36 -13.08 -10.22
N PHE A 224 -14.17 -12.14 -9.30
CA PHE A 224 -13.48 -12.39 -8.04
C PHE A 224 -14.19 -13.46 -7.22
N ALA A 225 -15.50 -13.33 -6.99
CA ALA A 225 -16.26 -14.28 -6.18
C ALA A 225 -16.13 -15.71 -6.71
N ALA A 226 -16.31 -15.90 -8.02
CA ALA A 226 -16.14 -17.18 -8.68
C ALA A 226 -14.70 -17.73 -8.52
N HIS A 227 -13.69 -16.86 -8.60
CA HIS A 227 -12.29 -17.23 -8.46
C HIS A 227 -11.93 -17.71 -7.04
N VAL A 228 -12.51 -17.11 -6.00
CA VAL A 228 -12.18 -17.42 -4.60
C VAL A 228 -13.24 -18.28 -3.88
N GLY A 229 -14.24 -18.78 -4.61
CA GLY A 229 -15.28 -19.64 -4.06
C GLY A 229 -16.30 -18.91 -3.18
N LEU A 230 -16.44 -17.59 -3.34
CA LEU A 230 -17.54 -16.83 -2.79
C LEU A 230 -18.75 -16.88 -3.73
N ARG A 231 -19.94 -16.65 -3.18
CA ARG A 231 -21.18 -16.57 -3.93
C ARG A 231 -21.47 -15.12 -4.26
N MET A 232 -21.89 -14.88 -5.49
CA MET A 232 -22.58 -13.64 -5.83
C MET A 232 -24.07 -13.95 -5.87
N HIS A 233 -24.84 -13.35 -4.97
CA HIS A 233 -26.30 -13.48 -5.02
C HIS A 233 -26.81 -12.65 -6.21
N PRO A 234 -27.63 -13.25 -7.11
CA PRO A 234 -28.21 -12.48 -8.20
C PRO A 234 -29.03 -11.35 -7.61
N VAL A 235 -28.80 -10.15 -8.14
CA VAL A 235 -29.70 -9.02 -7.93
C VAL A 235 -31.04 -9.45 -8.50
N GLU A 236 -32.05 -9.65 -7.67
CA GLU A 236 -33.41 -9.74 -8.17
C GLU A 236 -33.69 -8.39 -8.86
N GLN A 237 -33.57 -8.38 -10.19
CA GLN A 237 -34.04 -7.29 -11.01
C GLN A 237 -35.56 -7.28 -10.87
N GLU A 238 -36.07 -6.55 -9.88
CA GLU A 238 -37.48 -6.13 -9.90
C GLU A 238 -37.67 -5.31 -11.19
N ARG A 239 -38.28 -5.98 -12.17
CA ARG A 239 -38.75 -5.42 -13.44
C ARG A 239 -40.02 -4.61 -13.26
#